data_AF-U6DGV5-F1
#
_entry.id   AF-U6DGV5-F1
#
_cell.length_a   1.000
_cell.length_b   1.000
_cell.length_c   1.000
_cell.angle_alpha   90.00
_cell.angle_beta   90.00
_cell.angle_gamma   90.00
#
_symmetry.space_group_name_H-M   'P 1'
#
loop_
_entity.id
_entity.type
_entity.pdbx_description
1 polymer ?
#
loop_
_entity_poly.entity_id
_entity_poly.type
_entity_poly.pdbx_seq_one_letter_code
_entity_poly.pdbx_strand_id
1 'polypeptide(L)'
;MASSCAVQVKLELGHRAQVRKKPTVEGFTHDWMVFVRGPEHSNIQHFVEKVVFHLHESFPRPKRVCKDPPYKVEESGYAGFILPIEVYFKNKEEPKKVRFDYDLFLHLEGHPPVNHLRCEKLTFNNPTEEFRRKLLKAGGDPNRSIHTSSSSS
;
A
#
# COMPACT_ATOMS: atom_id res chain seq x y z
N MET A 1 -22.25 27.25 -10.96
CA MET A 1 -21.00 26.51 -11.24
C MET A 1 -20.72 25.63 -10.03
N ALA A 2 -20.98 24.33 -10.09
CA ALA A 2 -20.67 23.44 -8.97
C ALA A 2 -19.14 23.31 -8.90
N SER A 3 -18.53 23.79 -7.82
CA SER A 3 -17.10 23.64 -7.58
C SER A 3 -16.76 22.15 -7.51
N SER A 4 -16.05 21.62 -8.50
CA SER A 4 -15.51 20.27 -8.42
C SER A 4 -14.49 20.20 -7.28
N CYS A 5 -14.69 19.27 -6.35
CA CYS A 5 -13.82 19.11 -5.19
C CYS A 5 -13.04 17.81 -5.35
N ALA A 6 -11.73 17.90 -5.61
CA ALA A 6 -10.84 16.75 -5.63
C ALA A 6 -9.97 16.73 -4.37
N VAL A 7 -9.78 15.55 -3.79
CA VAL A 7 -8.84 15.33 -2.68
C VAL A 7 -7.81 14.30 -3.10
N GLN A 8 -6.53 14.66 -2.95
CA GLN A 8 -5.41 13.75 -3.17
C GLN A 8 -4.88 13.23 -1.85
N VAL A 9 -4.64 11.91 -1.78
CA VAL A 9 -3.94 11.27 -0.66
C VAL A 9 -2.77 10.46 -1.19
N LYS A 10 -1.78 10.21 -0.33
CA LYS A 10 -0.63 9.36 -0.66
C LYS A 10 -0.65 8.11 0.21
N LEU A 11 -0.28 6.98 -0.38
CA LEU A 11 0.01 5.73 0.29
C LEU A 11 1.45 5.33 -0.01
N GLU A 12 2.11 4.71 0.95
CA GLU A 12 3.41 4.09 0.80
C GLU A 12 3.25 2.58 0.93
N LEU A 13 3.61 1.85 -0.12
CA LEU A 13 3.71 0.40 -0.11
C LEU A 13 5.20 0.05 -0.10
N GLY A 14 5.63 -0.82 0.80
CA GLY A 14 7.03 -1.15 0.90
C GLY A 14 7.26 -2.56 1.39
N HIS A 15 8.48 -3.04 1.21
CA HIS A 15 8.90 -4.27 1.84
C HIS A 15 10.38 -4.24 2.22
N ARG A 16 10.71 -5.05 3.22
CA ARG A 16 12.07 -5.40 3.59
C ARG A 16 12.24 -6.90 3.42
N ALA A 17 13.40 -7.32 2.95
CA ALA A 17 13.75 -8.73 2.86
C ALA A 17 15.22 -8.93 3.23
N GLN A 18 15.49 -9.97 4.01
CA GLN A 18 16.82 -10.30 4.49
C GLN A 18 17.09 -11.79 4.32
N VAL A 19 18.26 -12.10 3.75
CA VAL A 19 18.77 -13.47 3.67
C VAL A 19 19.06 -13.97 5.08
N ARG A 20 18.58 -15.18 5.39
CA ARG A 20 18.83 -15.85 6.66
C ARG A 20 20.25 -16.42 6.68
N LYS A 21 20.89 -16.41 7.85
CA LYS A 21 22.20 -17.09 8.06
C LYS A 21 22.12 -18.61 7.85
N LYS A 22 20.97 -19.19 8.18
CA LYS A 22 20.64 -20.60 7.98
C LYS A 22 19.19 -20.71 7.52
N PRO A 23 18.91 -21.52 6.48
CA PRO A 23 17.54 -21.79 6.07
C PRO A 23 16.69 -22.35 7.20
N THR A 24 15.37 -22.20 7.10
CA THR A 24 14.43 -22.89 8.02
C THR A 24 14.39 -24.39 7.71
N VAL A 25 13.69 -25.18 8.54
CA VAL A 25 13.54 -26.63 8.30
C VAL A 25 12.76 -26.93 7.02
N GLU A 26 11.89 -26.00 6.61
CA GLU A 26 11.12 -26.01 5.36
C GLU A 26 11.95 -25.52 4.16
N GLY A 27 13.19 -25.06 4.38
CA GLY A 27 14.08 -24.55 3.35
C GLY A 27 13.89 -23.06 3.01
N PHE A 28 13.17 -22.28 3.82
CA PHE A 28 13.04 -20.84 3.57
C PHE A 28 14.38 -20.12 3.77
N THR A 29 14.76 -19.32 2.78
CA THR A 29 16.07 -18.65 2.72
C THR A 29 16.02 -17.19 3.16
N HIS A 30 14.84 -16.58 3.16
CA HIS A 30 14.64 -15.17 3.48
C HIS A 30 13.58 -14.98 4.55
N ASP A 31 13.76 -13.94 5.36
CA ASP A 31 12.69 -13.32 6.13
C ASP A 31 12.32 -12.01 5.45
N TRP A 32 11.01 -11.76 5.30
CA TRP A 32 10.53 -10.55 4.65
C TRP A 32 9.31 -9.97 5.37
N MET A 33 9.12 -8.67 5.18
CA MET A 33 8.00 -7.91 5.71
C MET A 33 7.49 -6.96 4.64
N VAL A 34 6.20 -7.04 4.31
CA VAL A 34 5.53 -6.11 3.39
C VAL A 34 4.52 -5.25 4.17
N PHE A 35 4.38 -3.98 3.79
CA PHE A 35 3.52 -3.04 4.51
C PHE A 35 2.81 -2.05 3.58
N VAL A 36 1.72 -1.48 4.11
CA VAL A 36 1.05 -0.28 3.60
C VAL A 36 0.97 0.75 4.73
N ARG A 37 1.36 1.99 4.46
CA ARG A 37 1.29 3.10 5.43
C ARG A 37 1.05 4.45 4.74
N GLY A 38 0.83 5.50 5.51
CA GLY A 38 0.86 6.87 5.01
C GLY A 38 2.27 7.47 5.03
N PRO A 39 2.55 8.52 4.24
CA PRO A 39 3.82 9.26 4.31
C PRO A 39 4.00 9.92 5.68
N GLU A 40 5.26 10.07 6.12
CA GLU A 40 5.64 10.84 7.33
C GLU A 40 4.78 10.53 8.57
N HIS A 41 4.47 9.26 8.81
CA HIS A 41 3.62 8.79 9.91
C HIS A 41 2.15 9.27 9.89
N SER A 42 1.65 9.77 8.75
CA SER A 42 0.25 10.10 8.59
C SER A 42 -0.67 8.90 8.87
N ASN A 43 -1.75 9.17 9.61
CA ASN A 43 -2.67 8.12 10.04
C ASN A 43 -3.72 7.81 8.98
N ILE A 44 -3.40 6.84 8.11
CA ILE A 44 -4.31 6.40 7.04
C ILE A 44 -5.55 5.64 7.56
N GLN A 45 -5.56 5.18 8.81
CA GLN A 45 -6.71 4.49 9.43
C GLN A 45 -7.98 5.37 9.42
N HIS A 46 -7.84 6.70 9.26
CA HIS A 46 -8.99 7.59 9.11
C HIS A 46 -9.84 7.26 7.89
N PHE A 47 -9.23 6.89 6.75
CA PHE A 47 -9.95 6.59 5.51
C PHE A 47 -9.79 5.14 5.03
N VAL A 48 -8.85 4.36 5.59
CA VAL A 48 -8.66 2.94 5.29
C VAL A 48 -9.49 2.09 6.26
N GLU A 49 -10.32 1.19 5.71
CA GLU A 49 -11.09 0.19 6.46
C GLU A 49 -10.23 -1.03 6.79
N LYS A 50 -9.53 -1.56 5.79
CA LYS A 50 -8.65 -2.72 5.92
C LYS A 50 -7.71 -2.79 4.71
N VAL A 51 -6.60 -3.51 4.91
CA VAL A 51 -5.68 -3.90 3.84
C VAL A 51 -5.71 -5.42 3.73
N VAL A 52 -5.78 -5.93 2.50
CA VAL A 52 -5.75 -7.36 2.20
C VAL A 52 -4.51 -7.65 1.37
N PHE A 53 -3.62 -8.49 1.89
CA PHE A 53 -2.46 -9.00 1.18
C PHE A 53 -2.79 -10.40 0.67
N HIS A 54 -2.73 -10.58 -0.65
CA HIS A 54 -2.91 -11.88 -1.28
C HIS A 54 -1.53 -12.49 -1.53
N LEU A 55 -1.07 -13.33 -0.60
CA LEU A 55 0.18 -14.06 -0.73
C LEU A 55 0.06 -15.13 -1.82
N HIS A 56 1.20 -15.64 -2.28
CA HIS A 56 1.25 -16.78 -3.19
C HIS A 56 0.53 -18.01 -2.58
N GLU A 57 -0.06 -18.86 -3.41
CA GLU A 57 -0.90 -19.99 -2.96
C GLU A 57 -0.14 -21.04 -2.15
N SER A 58 1.19 -21.06 -2.22
CA SER A 58 2.05 -21.91 -1.40
C SER A 58 2.03 -21.54 0.08
N PHE A 59 1.59 -20.33 0.46
CA PHE A 59 1.51 -19.92 1.85
C PHE A 59 0.24 -20.44 2.52
N PRO A 60 0.31 -20.93 3.77
CA PRO A 60 -0.90 -21.27 4.52
C PRO A 60 -1.73 -20.00 4.77
N ARG A 61 -3.02 -20.09 4.46
CA ARG A 61 -3.97 -18.96 4.54
C ARG A 61 -3.45 -17.74 3.75
N PRO A 62 -3.35 -17.82 2.41
CA PRO A 62 -2.65 -16.82 1.60
C PRO A 62 -3.32 -15.45 1.64
N LYS A 63 -4.63 -15.38 1.93
CA LYS A 63 -5.35 -14.12 2.13
C LYS A 63 -5.16 -13.59 3.55
N ARG A 64 -4.28 -12.61 3.73
CA ARG A 64 -4.03 -11.93 5.02
C ARG A 64 -4.79 -10.62 5.09
N VAL A 65 -5.54 -10.39 6.17
CA VAL A 65 -6.39 -9.20 6.33
C VAL A 65 -5.95 -8.42 7.57
N CYS A 66 -5.58 -7.17 7.39
CA CYS A 66 -5.24 -6.23 8.45
C CYS A 66 -6.34 -5.16 8.54
N LYS A 67 -7.10 -5.11 9.64
CA LYS A 67 -8.15 -4.10 9.85
C LYS A 67 -7.63 -2.83 10.52
N ASP A 68 -6.55 -2.94 11.28
CA ASP A 68 -5.95 -1.85 12.05
C ASP A 68 -4.43 -1.78 11.79
N PRO A 69 -3.82 -0.59 11.94
CA PRO A 69 -2.38 -0.43 11.78
C PRO A 69 -1.60 -1.16 12.90
N PRO A 70 -0.36 -1.61 12.64
CA PRO A 70 0.34 -1.52 11.35
C PRO A 70 -0.22 -2.51 10.32
N TYR A 71 -0.51 -2.02 9.11
CA TYR A 71 -0.95 -2.85 8.00
C TYR A 71 0.26 -3.53 7.36
N LYS A 72 0.70 -4.64 7.96
CA LYS A 72 1.88 -5.39 7.52
C LYS A 72 1.69 -6.90 7.62
N VAL A 73 2.49 -7.64 6.84
CA VAL A 73 2.65 -9.08 6.94
C VAL A 73 4.14 -9.40 7.05
N GLU A 74 4.49 -10.28 7.98
CA GLU A 74 5.84 -10.80 8.19
C GLU A 74 5.82 -12.31 7.95
N GLU A 75 6.75 -12.81 7.14
CA GLU A 75 6.81 -14.20 6.69
C GLU A 75 8.25 -14.59 6.31
N SER A 76 8.46 -15.89 6.13
CA SER A 76 9.68 -16.42 5.54
C SER A 76 9.38 -17.07 4.19
N GLY A 77 10.32 -17.00 3.24
CA GLY A 77 10.12 -17.56 1.90
C GLY A 77 11.43 -17.83 1.18
N TYR A 78 11.33 -18.47 0.01
CA TYR A 78 12.48 -18.84 -0.81
C TYR A 78 12.53 -18.08 -2.16
N ALA A 79 11.42 -17.47 -2.59
CA ALA A 79 11.31 -16.77 -3.86
C ALA A 79 10.43 -15.52 -3.74
N GLY A 80 10.73 -14.54 -4.58
CA GLY A 80 9.86 -13.37 -4.78
C GLY A 80 8.65 -13.70 -5.66
N PHE A 81 7.63 -12.84 -5.62
CA PHE A 81 6.40 -13.00 -6.37
C PHE A 81 5.61 -11.68 -6.47
N ILE A 82 4.67 -11.62 -7.41
CA ILE A 82 3.69 -10.53 -7.49
C ILE A 82 2.63 -10.75 -6.41
N LEU A 83 2.53 -9.78 -5.50
CA LEU A 83 1.66 -9.78 -4.34
C LEU A 83 0.53 -8.75 -4.55
N PRO A 84 -0.70 -9.19 -4.86
CA PRO A 84 -1.84 -8.29 -4.91
C PRO A 84 -2.17 -7.73 -3.53
N ILE A 85 -2.24 -6.41 -3.43
CA ILE A 85 -2.59 -5.66 -2.22
C ILE A 85 -3.87 -4.88 -2.50
N GLU A 86 -4.93 -5.17 -1.75
CA GLU A 86 -6.17 -4.41 -1.80
C GLU A 86 -6.28 -3.48 -0.58
N VAL A 87 -6.48 -2.19 -0.82
CA VAL A 87 -6.77 -1.21 0.24
C VAL A 87 -8.24 -0.85 0.15
N TYR A 88 -9.02 -1.25 1.15
CA TYR A 88 -10.44 -0.93 1.25
C TYR A 88 -10.61 0.40 1.98
N PHE A 89 -11.51 1.24 1.48
CA PHE A 89 -11.76 2.56 2.03
C PHE A 89 -13.01 2.55 2.91
N LYS A 90 -13.01 3.42 3.93
CA LYS A 90 -14.20 3.77 4.72
C LYS A 90 -15.13 4.70 3.92
N ASN A 91 -15.42 4.30 2.68
CA ASN A 91 -16.24 4.99 1.70
C ASN A 91 -17.52 4.16 1.44
N LYS A 92 -18.67 4.83 1.37
CA LYS A 92 -19.96 4.19 1.09
C LYS A 92 -20.21 4.07 -0.42
N GLU A 93 -19.62 4.96 -1.19
CA GLU A 93 -19.73 5.03 -2.66
C GLU A 93 -18.49 4.42 -3.33
N GLU A 94 -18.53 4.31 -4.66
CA GLU A 94 -17.36 3.90 -5.43
C GLU A 94 -16.32 5.04 -5.54
N PRO A 95 -15.01 4.73 -5.55
CA PRO A 95 -14.44 3.41 -5.38
C PRO A 95 -14.46 2.94 -3.91
N LYS A 96 -14.85 1.69 -3.66
CA LYS A 96 -14.78 1.06 -2.32
C LYS A 96 -13.39 0.54 -1.95
N LYS A 97 -12.56 0.27 -2.96
CA LYS A 97 -11.19 -0.21 -2.78
C LYS A 97 -10.31 0.19 -3.96
N VAL A 98 -9.01 0.07 -3.78
CA VAL A 98 -8.00 0.08 -4.84
C VAL A 98 -7.15 -1.19 -4.73
N ARG A 99 -6.65 -1.69 -5.86
CA ARG A 99 -5.75 -2.84 -5.92
C ARG A 99 -4.41 -2.41 -6.52
N PHE A 100 -3.33 -2.87 -5.91
CA PHE A 100 -1.96 -2.74 -6.41
C PHE A 100 -1.37 -4.14 -6.58
N ASP A 101 -0.81 -4.43 -7.74
CA ASP A 101 0.03 -5.62 -7.91
C ASP A 101 1.47 -5.21 -7.55
N TYR A 102 1.92 -5.65 -6.37
CA TYR A 102 3.19 -5.26 -5.76
C TYR A 102 4.25 -6.33 -6.00
N ASP A 103 5.39 -5.97 -6.59
CA ASP A 103 6.51 -6.89 -6.77
C ASP A 103 7.30 -7.06 -5.46
N LEU A 104 7.16 -8.22 -4.83
CA LEU A 104 7.94 -8.62 -3.67
C LEU A 104 9.13 -9.42 -4.17
N PHE A 105 10.25 -8.75 -4.41
CA PHE A 105 11.48 -9.37 -4.86
C PHE A 105 12.43 -9.66 -3.69
N LEU A 106 13.29 -10.67 -3.86
CA LEU A 106 14.30 -11.04 -2.87
C LEU A 106 15.67 -10.87 -3.52
N HIS A 107 16.63 -10.33 -2.77
CA HIS A 107 18.02 -10.24 -3.22
C HIS A 107 18.74 -11.56 -2.97
N LEU A 108 19.69 -11.91 -3.85
CA LEU A 108 20.53 -13.09 -3.65
C LEU A 108 21.49 -12.93 -2.46
N GLU A 109 22.02 -14.05 -1.97
CA GLU A 109 23.08 -14.03 -0.97
C GLU A 109 24.28 -13.19 -1.43
N GLY A 110 24.86 -12.41 -0.51
CA GLY A 110 25.95 -11.48 -0.81
C GLY A 110 25.50 -10.06 -1.20
N HIS A 111 24.22 -9.86 -1.53
CA HIS A 111 23.66 -8.53 -1.74
C HIS A 111 23.11 -7.91 -0.44
N PRO A 112 23.05 -6.57 -0.33
CA PRO A 112 22.45 -5.92 0.83
C PRO A 112 20.95 -6.27 0.98
N PRO A 113 20.38 -6.24 2.20
CA PRO A 113 18.96 -6.48 2.41
C PRO A 113 18.09 -5.54 1.57
N VAL A 114 16.95 -6.05 1.11
CA VAL A 114 15.97 -5.24 0.39
C VAL A 114 15.34 -4.25 1.36
N ASN A 115 15.22 -3.00 0.94
CA ASN A 115 14.43 -1.97 1.62
C ASN A 115 13.80 -1.09 0.53
N HIS A 116 12.67 -1.55 -0.01
CA HIS A 116 12.01 -0.94 -1.15
C HIS A 116 10.75 -0.19 -0.72
N LEU A 117 10.52 0.99 -1.32
CA LEU A 117 9.37 1.86 -1.05
C LEU A 117 8.78 2.36 -2.37
N ARG A 118 7.48 2.17 -2.54
CA ARG A 118 6.68 2.63 -3.68
C ARG A 118 5.62 3.60 -3.18
N CYS A 119 5.67 4.84 -3.67
CA CYS A 119 4.71 5.87 -3.34
C CYS A 119 3.56 5.89 -4.35
N GLU A 120 2.34 5.77 -3.87
CA GLU A 120 1.12 5.78 -4.66
C GLU A 120 0.28 7.02 -4.34
N LYS A 121 -0.19 7.72 -5.37
CA LYS A 121 -1.04 8.90 -5.24
C LYS A 121 -2.44 8.57 -5.70
N LEU A 122 -3.40 8.65 -4.79
CA LEU A 122 -4.82 8.44 -5.08
C LEU A 122 -5.54 9.78 -5.16
N THR A 123 -6.40 9.93 -6.17
CA THR A 123 -7.25 11.12 -6.34
C THR A 123 -8.71 10.71 -6.26
N PHE A 124 -9.44 11.30 -5.33
CA PHE A 124 -10.88 11.10 -5.18
C PHE A 124 -11.60 12.34 -5.69
N ASN A 125 -12.38 12.18 -6.76
CA ASN A 125 -13.14 13.26 -7.37
C ASN A 125 -14.54 13.32 -6.73
N ASN A 126 -14.92 14.49 -6.26
CA ASN A 126 -16.19 14.77 -5.58
C ASN A 126 -16.55 13.72 -4.51
N PRO A 127 -15.65 13.40 -3.56
CA PRO A 127 -15.96 12.45 -2.50
C PRO A 127 -17.11 12.96 -1.64
N THR A 128 -17.94 12.05 -1.12
CA THR A 128 -18.96 12.39 -0.11
C THR A 128 -18.35 13.21 1.03
N GLU A 129 -19.11 14.13 1.62
CA GLU A 129 -18.61 14.99 2.70
C GLU A 129 -17.99 14.19 3.86
N GLU A 130 -18.63 13.06 4.21
CA GLU A 130 -18.13 12.14 5.24
C GLU A 130 -16.76 11.57 4.88
N PHE A 131 -16.58 11.09 3.65
CA PHE A 131 -15.34 10.51 3.18
C PHE A 131 -14.25 11.56 2.95
N ARG A 132 -14.61 12.72 2.41
CA ARG A 132 -13.74 13.90 2.27
C ARG A 132 -13.11 14.27 3.61
N ARG A 133 -13.90 14.35 4.68
CA ARG A 133 -13.39 14.64 6.03
C ARG A 133 -12.39 13.60 6.52
N LYS A 134 -12.60 12.31 6.20
CA LYS A 134 -11.66 11.22 6.54
C LYS A 134 -10.35 11.36 5.79
N LEU A 135 -10.40 11.68 4.49
CA LEU A 135 -9.21 11.91 3.66
C LEU A 135 -8.39 13.10 4.16
N LEU A 136 -9.04 14.23 4.43
CA LEU A 136 -8.36 15.44 4.94
C LEU A 136 -7.72 15.22 6.32
N LYS A 137 -8.38 14.46 7.22
CA LYS A 137 -7.79 14.07 8.52
C LYS A 137 -6.52 13.25 8.38
N ALA A 138 -6.34 12.53 7.28
CA ALA A 138 -5.13 11.77 7.00
C ALA A 138 -4.07 12.58 6.20
N GLY A 139 -4.20 13.90 6.13
CA GLY A 139 -3.27 14.76 5.38
C GLY A 139 -3.59 14.84 3.88
N GLY A 140 -4.84 14.56 3.48
CA GLY A 140 -5.27 14.76 2.11
C GLY A 140 -5.22 16.23 1.69
N ASP A 141 -4.77 16.47 0.47
CA ASP A 141 -4.61 17.80 -0.12
C ASP A 141 -5.85 18.15 -0.99
N PRO A 142 -6.66 19.15 -0.60
CA PRO A 142 -7.75 19.65 -1.42
C PRO A 142 -7.22 20.59 -2.51
N ASN A 143 -7.61 20.37 -3.78
CA ASN A 143 -7.33 21.29 -4.90
C ASN A 143 -5.85 21.45 -5.32
N ARG A 144 -5.17 20.34 -5.66
CA ARG A 144 -4.16 20.43 -6.72
C ARG A 144 -4.86 20.32 -8.07
N SER A 145 -5.23 21.48 -8.64
CA SER A 145 -5.65 21.61 -10.04
C SER A 145 -4.75 20.73 -10.92
N ILE A 146 -5.34 20.00 -11.86
CA ILE A 146 -4.59 19.40 -12.96
C ILE A 146 -4.05 20.59 -13.75
N HIS A 147 -2.87 21.11 -13.38
CA HIS A 147 -2.09 21.94 -14.27
C HIS A 147 -1.60 21.00 -15.37
N THR A 148 -2.40 20.86 -16.42
CA THR A 148 -1.88 20.48 -17.73
C THR A 148 -0.87 21.56 -18.08
N SER A 149 0.42 21.25 -17.94
CA SER A 149 1.47 22.05 -18.55
C SER A 149 1.32 21.87 -20.07
N SER A 150 0.49 22.71 -20.69
CA SER A 150 0.59 22.99 -22.11
C SER A 150 1.84 23.84 -22.27
N SER A 151 2.96 23.18 -22.55
CA SER A 151 4.16 23.83 -23.06
C SER A 151 3.84 24.38 -24.44
N SER A 152 3.46 25.65 -24.51
CA SER A 152 3.46 26.44 -25.74
C SER A 152 4.74 27.26 -25.77
N SER A 153 5.71 26.81 -26.59
CA SER A 153 6.66 27.61 -27.38
C SER A 153 7.39 26.65 -28.32
#